data_AF-A0A835D085-F1
#
_entry.id   AF-A0A835D085-F1
#
_cell.length_a   1.000
_cell.length_b   1.000
_cell.length_c   1.000
_cell.angle_alpha   90.00
_cell.angle_beta   90.00
_cell.angle_gamma   90.00
#
_symmetry.space_group_name_H-M   'P 1'
#
loop_
_entity.id
_entity.type
_entity.pdbx_description
1 polymer ?
#
loop_
_entity_poly.entity_id
_entity_poly.type
_entity_poly.pdbx_seq_one_letter_code
_entity_poly.pdbx_strand_id
1 'polypeptide(L)'
;MANANIGPRDTSLLHLKDKHIASKICKGEERPILCLYSNVYDLTAWPLSDGQLQLVQRAGLLPLLKWHSFSLDAPLLTAIVERWRSEKNTFHFPCGEMTITLQDVAHILGLRVTGEVVSGCSISKDDARELCNRLLGKVPNRFKCGAIKLRWLEENFSKECTTETKTKVMLQRTRAFLLWLIGKTLFPEPSRSLVSPNFLCLFDNIEFAGEYAWGAAALAFLYRSLSKTCTATAKYIGGSLPLLQVHWEPYKNAMLDDVPDELQQILLDSETAQGSICLFFFYIKEWHTSERCVRQFGIRQSIPANPPHWYRKDARGYVDWRRMYQKEINDWDRWQTEREWFDGPPATHELSVSGDYMDWYERITWMRIQSCTEWTETGDRDRKLQYFQSVIKRVIGVLQPVLCRSDDFGIEEALGDLQNLANMDIDALDVDNEENREHVRSESTPTIQHVYVSKTRAGGRGAGKGDEGTSKGHGGRGAGEGEEKTNRG
;
A
#
# COMPACT_ATOMS: atom_id res chain seq x y z
N MET A 1 -19.35 30.86 21.07
CA MET A 1 -20.58 30.32 20.45
C MET A 1 -20.35 28.85 20.12
N ALA A 2 -21.43 28.05 20.10
CA ALA A 2 -21.52 26.58 20.02
C ALA A 2 -20.27 25.78 19.55
N ASN A 3 -19.88 24.80 20.36
CA ASN A 3 -19.09 23.62 19.95
C ASN A 3 -19.69 23.02 18.66
N ALA A 4 -19.19 23.42 17.50
CA ALA A 4 -19.51 22.76 16.24
C ALA A 4 -18.99 21.33 16.39
N ASN A 5 -19.89 20.35 16.39
CA ASN A 5 -19.55 18.95 16.54
C ASN A 5 -18.68 18.54 15.32
N ILE A 6 -17.34 18.57 15.44
CA ILE A 6 -16.37 18.25 14.36
C ILE A 6 -16.41 16.74 14.00
N GLY A 7 -17.23 15.96 14.72
CA GLY A 7 -17.42 14.54 14.48
C GLY A 7 -18.59 14.17 13.56
N PRO A 8 -18.69 12.88 13.21
CA PRO A 8 -19.79 12.33 12.41
C PRO A 8 -21.13 12.63 13.08
N ARG A 9 -22.10 13.07 12.27
CA ARG A 9 -23.49 13.35 12.70
C ARG A 9 -24.26 12.06 12.97
N ASP A 10 -23.94 11.00 12.21
CA ASP A 10 -24.44 9.64 12.40
C ASP A 10 -23.28 8.72 12.77
N THR A 11 -23.39 8.07 13.93
CA THR A 11 -22.36 7.17 14.44
C THR A 11 -22.77 5.71 14.43
N SER A 12 -23.86 5.36 13.76
CA SER A 12 -24.35 3.98 13.62
C SER A 12 -23.30 3.01 13.06
N LEU A 13 -22.45 3.51 12.17
CA LEU A 13 -21.38 2.73 11.51
C LEU A 13 -20.01 2.84 12.18
N LEU A 14 -19.84 3.73 13.15
CA LEU A 14 -18.55 4.03 13.80
C LEU A 14 -18.59 3.72 15.31
N HIS A 15 -18.82 2.44 15.63
CA HIS A 15 -18.95 1.98 17.02
C HIS A 15 -17.63 1.99 17.81
N LEU A 16 -16.47 2.16 17.15
CA LEU A 16 -15.16 2.32 17.78
C LEU A 16 -14.69 3.79 17.80
N LYS A 17 -15.56 4.74 17.44
CA LYS A 17 -15.25 6.18 17.38
C LYS A 17 -14.50 6.71 18.61
N ASP A 18 -14.91 6.29 19.80
CA ASP A 18 -14.35 6.81 21.05
C ASP A 18 -12.94 6.29 21.32
N LYS A 19 -12.59 5.12 20.76
CA LYS A 19 -11.25 4.52 20.84
C LYS A 19 -10.30 5.04 19.76
N HIS A 20 -10.86 5.56 18.67
CA HIS A 20 -10.10 6.07 17.53
C HIS A 20 -9.37 7.38 17.90
N ILE A 21 -8.15 7.57 17.39
CA ILE A 21 -7.31 8.74 17.70
C ILE A 21 -7.99 10.07 17.37
N ALA A 22 -8.81 10.13 16.32
CA ALA A 22 -9.54 11.33 15.92
C ALA A 22 -10.42 11.89 17.05
N SER A 23 -10.98 11.03 17.92
CA SER A 23 -11.80 11.50 19.05
C SER A 23 -10.98 12.30 20.06
N LYS A 24 -9.68 12.03 20.14
CA LYS A 24 -8.72 12.72 21.01
C LYS A 24 -8.18 13.98 20.35
N ILE A 25 -7.81 13.88 19.08
CA ILE A 25 -7.37 15.04 18.29
C ILE A 25 -8.46 16.11 18.31
N CYS A 26 -9.71 15.76 18.03
CA CYS A 26 -10.83 16.72 18.09
C CYS A 26 -11.14 17.25 19.50
N LYS A 27 -10.52 16.73 20.56
CA LYS A 27 -10.62 17.27 21.94
C LYS A 27 -9.42 18.14 22.34
N GLY A 28 -8.46 18.33 21.44
CA GLY A 28 -7.26 19.12 21.70
C GLY A 28 -6.01 18.31 22.04
N GLU A 29 -6.08 16.98 22.05
CA GLU A 29 -4.89 16.15 22.31
C GLU A 29 -4.07 15.96 21.02
N GLU A 30 -2.78 16.23 21.06
CA GLU A 30 -1.89 15.96 19.93
C GLU A 30 -1.54 14.46 19.83
N ARG A 31 -1.51 13.93 18.61
CA ARG A 31 -0.99 12.58 18.33
C ARG A 31 0.53 12.67 18.11
N PRO A 32 1.35 11.94 18.89
CA PRO A 32 2.76 11.82 18.59
C PRO A 32 2.98 11.12 17.23
N ILE A 33 4.01 11.54 16.50
CA ILE A 33 4.45 10.85 15.27
C ILE A 33 4.80 9.40 15.62
N LEU A 34 4.36 8.47 14.78
CA LEU A 34 4.63 7.05 14.96
C LEU A 34 6.13 6.77 14.92
N CYS A 35 6.60 5.96 15.86
CA CYS A 35 7.96 5.45 15.82
C CYS A 35 8.07 4.38 14.73
N LEU A 36 8.93 4.63 13.75
CA LEU A 36 9.29 3.65 12.74
C LEU A 36 10.63 3.02 13.09
N TYR A 37 10.78 1.76 12.73
CA TYR A 37 12.05 1.07 12.91
C TYR A 37 12.92 1.32 11.66
N SER A 38 14.06 2.00 11.83
CA SER A 38 14.86 2.54 10.72
C SER A 38 15.46 1.49 9.78
N ASN A 39 15.48 0.21 10.19
CA ASN A 39 16.20 -0.86 9.48
C ASN A 39 15.27 -2.01 9.02
N VAL A 40 13.95 -1.77 8.94
CA VAL A 40 12.96 -2.79 8.54
C VAL A 40 13.28 -3.37 7.17
N TYR A 41 13.79 -2.54 6.26
CA TYR A 41 14.06 -2.93 4.88
C TYR A 41 15.56 -3.02 4.55
N ASP A 42 16.47 -2.99 5.54
CA ASP A 42 17.87 -3.30 5.26
C ASP A 42 18.02 -4.82 5.05
N LEU A 43 17.96 -5.25 3.79
CA LEU A 43 18.08 -6.65 3.41
C LEU A 43 19.52 -7.04 3.04
N THR A 44 20.43 -6.06 2.97
CA THR A 44 21.81 -6.24 2.49
C THR A 44 22.68 -7.07 3.43
N ALA A 45 22.26 -7.18 4.69
CA ALA A 45 22.95 -7.94 5.73
C ALA A 45 23.06 -9.46 5.47
N TRP A 46 22.30 -10.00 4.51
CA TRP A 46 22.24 -11.44 4.26
C TRP A 46 22.39 -11.78 2.78
N PRO A 47 23.62 -12.04 2.30
CA PRO A 47 23.86 -12.45 0.92
C PRO A 47 23.32 -13.86 0.64
N LEU A 48 22.85 -14.08 -0.59
CA LEU A 48 22.31 -15.35 -1.07
C LEU A 48 23.14 -15.88 -2.25
N SER A 49 23.31 -17.20 -2.31
CA SER A 49 23.82 -17.85 -3.52
C SER A 49 22.71 -18.04 -4.56
N ASP A 50 23.08 -18.29 -5.82
CA ASP A 50 22.14 -18.52 -6.93
C ASP A 50 21.12 -19.62 -6.62
N GLY A 51 21.55 -20.72 -6.02
CA GLY A 51 20.65 -21.81 -5.62
C GLY A 51 19.64 -21.38 -4.55
N GLN A 52 20.02 -20.50 -3.62
CA GLN A 52 19.09 -19.94 -2.65
C GLN A 52 18.12 -18.94 -3.30
N LEU A 53 18.61 -18.11 -4.23
CA LEU A 53 17.75 -17.20 -4.99
C LEU A 53 16.66 -17.95 -5.75
N GLN A 54 17.00 -19.06 -6.42
CA GLN A 54 16.01 -19.92 -7.10
C GLN A 54 14.97 -20.49 -6.14
N LEU A 55 15.38 -20.94 -4.95
CA LEU A 55 14.45 -21.44 -3.95
C LEU A 55 13.54 -20.33 -3.37
N VAL A 56 14.09 -19.12 -3.17
CA VAL A 56 13.30 -17.96 -2.73
C VAL A 56 12.31 -17.52 -3.81
N GLN A 57 12.69 -17.65 -5.08
CA GLN A 57 11.78 -17.44 -6.22
C GLN A 57 10.65 -18.47 -6.23
N ARG A 58 10.96 -19.76 -6.06
CA ARG A 58 9.94 -20.83 -5.95
C ARG A 58 9.01 -20.65 -4.77
N ALA A 59 9.46 -20.02 -3.69
CA ALA A 59 8.62 -19.66 -2.56
C ALA A 59 7.67 -18.48 -2.86
N GLY A 60 7.78 -17.83 -4.02
CA GLY A 60 6.99 -16.66 -4.40
C GLY A 60 7.38 -15.37 -3.67
N LEU A 61 8.54 -15.33 -2.99
CA LEU A 61 8.93 -14.23 -2.08
C LEU A 61 10.15 -13.43 -2.56
N LEU A 62 10.75 -13.80 -3.70
CA LEU A 62 11.88 -13.07 -4.29
C LEU A 62 11.59 -11.58 -4.56
N PRO A 63 10.40 -11.16 -5.01
CA PRO A 63 10.10 -9.75 -5.28
C PRO A 63 10.29 -8.83 -4.07
N LEU A 64 10.26 -9.36 -2.84
CA LEU A 64 10.48 -8.57 -1.63
C LEU A 64 11.90 -8.03 -1.49
N LEU A 65 12.88 -8.63 -2.18
CA LEU A 65 14.26 -8.17 -2.14
C LEU A 65 14.44 -6.78 -2.75
N LYS A 66 13.53 -6.35 -3.66
CA LYS A 66 13.59 -5.01 -4.29
C LYS A 66 13.48 -3.87 -3.27
N TRP A 67 12.94 -4.15 -2.09
CA TRP A 67 12.73 -3.15 -1.05
C TRP A 67 13.98 -2.88 -0.19
N HIS A 68 15.14 -3.49 -0.48
CA HIS A 68 16.35 -3.48 0.37
C HIS A 68 16.92 -2.12 0.83
N SER A 69 16.37 -0.99 0.34
CA SER A 69 16.75 0.36 0.75
C SER A 69 15.55 1.32 0.81
N PHE A 70 14.34 0.79 1.04
CA PHE A 70 13.14 1.60 1.14
C PHE A 70 13.12 2.44 2.42
N SER A 71 13.06 3.76 2.24
CA SER A 71 12.95 4.72 3.34
C SER A 71 11.49 4.98 3.69
N LEU A 72 11.15 4.90 4.98
CA LEU A 72 9.80 5.17 5.46
C LEU A 72 9.64 6.63 5.92
N ASP A 73 8.46 7.21 5.69
CA ASP A 73 8.08 8.58 6.11
C ASP A 73 7.09 8.48 7.27
N ALA A 74 7.62 8.69 8.48
CA ALA A 74 6.84 8.59 9.72
C ALA A 74 5.68 9.59 9.80
N PRO A 75 5.85 10.89 9.46
CA PRO A 75 4.73 11.82 9.31
C PRO A 75 3.64 11.33 8.36
N LEU A 76 3.99 10.89 7.14
CA LEU A 76 3.00 10.44 6.15
C LEU A 76 2.22 9.23 6.67
N LEU A 77 2.93 8.22 7.18
CA LEU A 77 2.29 7.03 7.76
C LEU A 77 1.39 7.38 8.94
N THR A 78 1.79 8.36 9.77
CA THR A 78 0.99 8.83 10.90
C THR A 78 -0.33 9.43 10.41
N ALA A 79 -0.29 10.31 9.41
CA ALA A 79 -1.47 10.93 8.83
C ALA A 79 -2.41 9.90 8.16
N ILE A 80 -1.86 8.93 7.43
CA ILE A 80 -2.65 7.87 6.80
C ILE A 80 -3.34 6.99 7.85
N VAL A 81 -2.65 6.66 8.94
CA VAL A 81 -3.21 5.83 10.02
C VAL A 81 -4.39 6.52 10.73
N GLU A 82 -4.38 7.84 10.87
CA GLU A 82 -5.50 8.60 11.45
C GLU A 82 -6.77 8.53 10.59
N ARG A 83 -6.62 8.24 9.29
CA ARG A 83 -7.71 8.11 8.34
C ARG A 83 -8.30 6.70 8.30
N TRP A 84 -7.64 5.72 8.91
CA TRP A 84 -8.14 4.34 8.96
C TRP A 84 -9.40 4.21 9.82
N ARG A 85 -10.38 3.41 9.36
CA ARG A 85 -11.57 3.03 10.13
C ARG A 85 -11.68 1.51 10.26
N SER A 86 -11.38 1.04 11.46
CA SER A 86 -11.38 -0.37 11.84
C SER A 86 -12.73 -1.06 11.67
N GLU A 87 -13.84 -0.32 11.71
CA GLU A 87 -15.19 -0.87 11.56
C GLU A 87 -15.48 -1.33 10.13
N LYS A 88 -14.80 -0.74 9.15
CA LYS A 88 -15.04 -0.97 7.72
C LYS A 88 -13.83 -1.54 6.99
N ASN A 89 -12.66 -1.50 7.59
CA ASN A 89 -11.37 -1.75 6.93
C ASN A 89 -11.15 -0.86 5.71
N THR A 90 -11.52 0.41 5.84
CA THR A 90 -11.34 1.45 4.81
C THR A 90 -10.69 2.70 5.39
N PHE A 91 -9.98 3.42 4.55
CA PHE A 91 -9.55 4.78 4.83
C PHE A 91 -10.67 5.76 4.53
N HIS A 92 -10.75 6.80 5.35
CA HIS A 92 -11.72 7.87 5.22
C HIS A 92 -11.05 9.16 4.78
N PHE A 93 -11.13 9.49 3.50
CA PHE A 93 -10.61 10.72 2.93
C PHE A 93 -11.74 11.70 2.57
N PRO A 94 -11.46 12.99 2.36
CA PRO A 94 -12.48 13.95 1.94
C PRO A 94 -13.21 13.57 0.64
N CYS A 95 -12.57 12.77 -0.23
CA CYS A 95 -13.16 12.30 -1.49
C CYS A 95 -13.99 11.00 -1.37
N GLY A 96 -14.05 10.38 -0.19
CA GLY A 96 -14.79 9.14 0.05
C GLY A 96 -14.01 8.06 0.80
N GLU A 97 -14.58 6.85 0.83
CA GLU A 97 -13.88 5.65 1.30
C GLU A 97 -12.86 5.18 0.25
N MET A 98 -11.65 4.81 0.72
CA MET A 98 -10.60 4.19 -0.11
C MET A 98 -10.01 2.99 0.61
N THR A 99 -9.42 2.06 -0.12
CA THR A 99 -8.72 0.93 0.49
C THR A 99 -7.59 0.42 -0.37
N ILE A 100 -6.64 -0.26 0.27
CA ILE A 100 -5.58 -1.01 -0.39
C ILE A 100 -6.21 -2.25 -1.01
N THR A 101 -6.09 -2.41 -2.32
CA THR A 101 -6.69 -3.55 -3.04
C THR A 101 -5.70 -4.69 -3.18
N LEU A 102 -6.21 -5.87 -3.53
CA LEU A 102 -5.34 -6.99 -3.88
C LEU A 102 -4.53 -6.70 -5.16
N GLN A 103 -5.07 -5.90 -6.10
CA GLN A 103 -4.31 -5.43 -7.26
C GLN A 103 -3.10 -4.60 -6.85
N ASP A 104 -3.29 -3.66 -5.92
CA ASP A 104 -2.21 -2.83 -5.40
C ASP A 104 -1.14 -3.70 -4.76
N VAL A 105 -1.54 -4.68 -3.94
CA VAL A 105 -0.60 -5.57 -3.27
C VAL A 105 0.24 -6.36 -4.28
N ALA A 106 -0.39 -6.89 -5.32
CA ALA A 106 0.28 -7.65 -6.35
C ALA A 106 1.27 -6.78 -7.15
N HIS A 107 0.89 -5.56 -7.56
CA HIS A 107 1.80 -4.65 -8.27
C HIS A 107 2.93 -4.13 -7.38
N ILE A 108 2.57 -3.59 -6.21
CA ILE A 108 3.53 -2.93 -5.32
C ILE A 108 4.51 -3.96 -4.80
N LEU A 109 4.03 -5.04 -4.16
CA LEU A 109 4.91 -6.02 -3.54
C LEU A 109 5.42 -7.09 -4.51
N GLY A 110 4.78 -7.29 -5.66
CA GLY A 110 5.08 -8.39 -6.58
C GLY A 110 4.62 -9.74 -6.04
N LEU A 111 3.64 -9.77 -5.14
CA LEU A 111 3.25 -10.99 -4.43
C LEU A 111 1.93 -11.57 -4.93
N ARG A 112 1.82 -12.89 -4.82
CA ARG A 112 0.60 -13.63 -5.12
C ARG A 112 -0.52 -13.27 -4.15
N VAL A 113 -1.68 -12.90 -4.68
CA VAL A 113 -2.86 -12.48 -3.90
C VAL A 113 -4.01 -13.49 -3.92
N THR A 114 -3.89 -14.53 -4.72
CA THR A 114 -4.77 -15.70 -4.73
C THR A 114 -3.97 -16.97 -4.41
N GLY A 115 -4.64 -18.09 -4.27
CA GLY A 115 -4.09 -19.37 -3.88
C GLY A 115 -4.47 -19.76 -2.45
N GLU A 116 -3.64 -20.62 -1.86
CA GLU A 116 -3.86 -21.17 -0.54
C GLU A 116 -3.83 -20.07 0.53
N VAL A 117 -4.78 -20.10 1.46
CA VAL A 117 -4.77 -19.17 2.59
C VAL A 117 -3.58 -19.44 3.50
N VAL A 118 -2.92 -18.36 3.93
CA VAL A 118 -1.83 -18.40 4.92
C VAL A 118 -2.46 -18.64 6.30
N SER A 119 -2.60 -19.91 6.65
CA SER A 119 -3.22 -20.36 7.90
C SER A 119 -2.56 -21.66 8.39
N GLY A 120 -2.78 -22.00 9.65
CA GLY A 120 -2.24 -23.20 10.27
C GLY A 120 -2.61 -23.32 11.74
N CYS A 121 -2.00 -24.27 12.44
CA CYS A 121 -2.21 -24.47 13.87
C CYS A 121 -1.36 -23.52 14.72
N SER A 122 -1.89 -23.07 15.85
CA SER A 122 -1.05 -22.58 16.95
C SER A 122 -0.14 -23.72 17.41
N ILE A 123 1.16 -23.50 17.57
CA ILE A 123 2.10 -24.55 18.01
C ILE A 123 2.54 -24.31 19.46
N SER A 124 2.81 -25.39 20.20
CA SER A 124 3.36 -25.29 21.54
C SER A 124 4.84 -24.88 21.51
N LYS A 125 5.43 -24.58 22.68
CA LYS A 125 6.87 -24.27 22.76
C LYS A 125 7.74 -25.47 22.35
N ASP A 126 7.30 -26.69 22.67
CA ASP A 126 8.05 -27.90 22.34
C ASP A 126 7.96 -28.22 20.85
N ASP A 127 6.77 -28.04 20.26
CA ASP A 127 6.59 -28.15 18.81
C ASP A 127 7.42 -27.11 18.05
N ALA A 128 7.49 -25.87 18.55
CA ALA A 128 8.33 -24.83 17.97
C ALA A 128 9.82 -25.20 17.99
N ARG A 129 10.29 -25.83 19.08
CA ARG A 129 11.68 -26.32 19.19
C ARG A 129 11.95 -27.45 18.22
N GLU A 130 11.03 -28.41 18.13
CA GLU A 130 11.15 -29.54 17.19
C GLU A 130 11.14 -29.06 15.74
N LEU A 131 10.24 -28.14 15.40
CA LEU A 131 10.16 -27.55 14.07
C LEU A 131 11.46 -26.83 13.68
N CYS A 132 12.05 -26.06 14.60
CA CYS A 132 13.36 -25.44 14.37
C CYS A 132 14.46 -26.49 14.19
N ASN A 133 14.48 -27.52 15.03
CA ASN A 133 15.48 -28.59 14.94
C ASN A 133 15.41 -29.32 13.59
N ARG A 134 14.19 -29.73 13.20
CA ARG A 134 13.93 -30.46 11.95
C ARG A 134 14.23 -29.62 10.71
N LEU A 135 13.72 -28.39 10.64
CA LEU A 135 13.73 -27.58 9.41
C LEU A 135 14.90 -26.62 9.30
N LEU A 136 15.49 -26.17 10.40
CA LEU A 136 16.65 -25.29 10.42
C LEU A 136 17.93 -26.00 10.86
N GLY A 137 17.84 -27.15 11.53
CA GLY A 137 19.01 -27.85 12.09
C GLY A 137 19.62 -27.18 13.33
N LYS A 138 19.01 -26.09 13.80
CA LYS A 138 19.42 -25.34 15.00
C LYS A 138 18.18 -24.85 15.73
N VAL A 139 18.27 -24.80 17.06
CA VAL A 139 17.18 -24.34 17.93
C VAL A 139 17.64 -23.12 18.71
N PRO A 140 16.87 -22.01 18.74
CA PRO A 140 17.16 -20.89 19.61
C PRO A 140 17.19 -21.30 21.08
N ASN A 141 18.17 -20.80 21.83
CA ASN A 141 18.26 -21.04 23.28
C ASN A 141 17.07 -20.45 24.05
N ARG A 142 16.48 -19.36 23.53
CA ARG A 142 15.33 -18.69 24.14
C ARG A 142 14.37 -18.20 23.07
N PHE A 143 13.09 -18.54 23.23
CA PHE A 143 11.98 -17.96 22.49
C PHE A 143 11.40 -16.79 23.28
N LYS A 144 11.38 -15.59 22.69
CA LYS A 144 10.78 -14.41 23.33
C LYS A 144 9.31 -14.37 22.94
N CYS A 145 8.41 -14.55 23.90
CA CYS A 145 6.96 -14.63 23.66
C CYS A 145 6.56 -15.67 22.59
N GLY A 146 7.28 -16.81 22.54
CA GLY A 146 7.03 -17.86 21.54
C GLY A 146 7.65 -17.62 20.17
N ALA A 147 8.35 -16.50 19.97
CA ALA A 147 8.95 -16.12 18.69
C ALA A 147 10.49 -16.09 18.70
N ILE A 148 11.09 -16.13 17.51
CA ILE A 148 12.53 -16.11 17.26
C ILE A 148 12.97 -14.67 16.98
N LYS A 149 14.14 -14.26 17.50
CA LYS A 149 14.74 -12.95 17.14
C LYS A 149 15.28 -12.98 15.72
N LEU A 150 14.98 -11.95 14.92
CA LEU A 150 15.52 -11.82 13.56
C LEU A 150 17.05 -11.82 13.56
N ARG A 151 17.68 -11.11 14.49
CA ARG A 151 19.13 -11.10 14.68
C ARG A 151 19.73 -12.49 14.97
N TRP A 152 19.00 -13.37 15.65
CA TRP A 152 19.48 -14.73 15.88
C TRP A 152 19.55 -15.52 14.57
N LEU A 153 18.59 -15.32 13.66
CA LEU A 153 18.63 -15.92 12.31
C LEU A 153 19.85 -15.41 11.54
N GLU A 154 20.08 -14.10 11.53
CA GLU A 154 21.25 -13.49 10.89
C GLU A 154 22.56 -14.07 11.44
N GLU A 155 22.76 -14.06 12.75
CA GLU A 155 24.00 -14.53 13.39
C GLU A 155 24.30 -16.01 13.12
N ASN A 156 23.26 -16.84 12.92
CA ASN A 156 23.42 -18.29 12.77
C ASN A 156 23.45 -18.78 11.32
N PHE A 157 22.94 -18.00 10.37
CA PHE A 157 22.69 -18.44 9.00
C PHE A 157 23.09 -17.45 7.90
N SER A 158 23.49 -16.20 8.19
CA SER A 158 23.84 -15.20 7.16
C SER A 158 25.15 -15.48 6.42
N LYS A 159 26.21 -15.88 7.14
CA LYS A 159 27.56 -16.06 6.57
C LYS A 159 27.60 -17.17 5.52
N GLU A 160 28.13 -16.90 4.33
CA GLU A 160 28.33 -17.90 3.26
C GLU A 160 29.07 -19.13 3.76
N CYS A 161 28.63 -20.30 3.29
CA CYS A 161 29.32 -21.55 3.59
C CYS A 161 30.26 -21.86 2.41
N THR A 162 31.56 -21.84 2.66
CA THR A 162 32.64 -21.96 1.65
C THR A 162 32.84 -23.37 1.10
N THR A 163 32.01 -24.34 1.50
CA THR A 163 32.07 -25.72 1.04
C THR A 163 30.76 -26.05 0.34
N GLU A 164 30.81 -26.47 -0.93
CA GLU A 164 29.69 -26.99 -1.73
C GLU A 164 28.69 -27.74 -0.84
N THR A 165 27.65 -27.04 -0.41
CA THR A 165 26.97 -27.42 0.82
C THR A 165 25.85 -28.37 0.47
N LYS A 166 25.98 -29.64 0.92
CA LYS A 166 24.95 -30.68 0.91
C LYS A 166 23.54 -30.07 0.86
N THR A 167 22.72 -30.49 -0.10
CA THR A 167 21.36 -29.95 -0.39
C THR A 167 20.53 -29.62 0.86
N LYS A 168 20.64 -30.46 1.91
CA LYS A 168 19.99 -30.24 3.21
C LYS A 168 20.37 -28.90 3.88
N VAL A 169 21.63 -28.52 3.90
CA VAL A 169 22.10 -27.29 4.56
C VAL A 169 21.65 -26.05 3.79
N MET A 170 21.66 -26.12 2.46
CA MET A 170 21.13 -25.06 1.60
C MET A 170 19.64 -24.82 1.87
N LEU A 171 18.84 -25.89 1.98
CA LEU A 171 17.42 -25.79 2.32
C LEU A 171 17.21 -25.18 3.72
N GLN A 172 17.96 -25.63 4.73
CA GLN A 172 17.87 -25.10 6.10
C GLN A 172 18.17 -23.59 6.15
N ARG A 173 19.23 -23.15 5.46
CA ARG A 173 19.60 -21.73 5.37
C ARG A 173 18.57 -20.92 4.60
N THR A 174 18.01 -21.48 3.53
CA THR A 174 16.95 -20.82 2.75
C THR A 174 15.69 -20.64 3.58
N ARG A 175 15.25 -21.66 4.34
CA ARG A 175 14.12 -21.53 5.27
C ARG A 175 14.38 -20.47 6.35
N ALA A 176 15.60 -20.41 6.88
CA ALA A 176 15.98 -19.37 7.84
C ALA A 176 15.91 -17.97 7.21
N PHE A 177 16.38 -17.83 5.97
CA PHE A 177 16.29 -16.59 5.21
C PHE A 177 14.85 -16.18 4.92
N LEU A 178 14.00 -17.10 4.43
CA LEU A 178 12.58 -16.84 4.17
C LEU A 178 11.86 -16.38 5.44
N LEU A 179 12.12 -17.05 6.57
CA LEU A 179 11.58 -16.66 7.87
C LEU A 179 12.02 -15.25 8.28
N TRP A 180 13.30 -14.95 8.09
CA TRP A 180 13.84 -13.62 8.35
C TRP A 180 13.23 -12.55 7.43
N LEU A 181 13.12 -12.84 6.13
CA LEU A 181 12.59 -11.95 5.10
C LEU A 181 11.15 -11.55 5.39
N ILE A 182 10.25 -12.52 5.62
CA ILE A 182 8.84 -12.20 5.91
C ILE A 182 8.68 -11.47 7.25
N GLY A 183 9.54 -11.77 8.23
CA GLY A 183 9.53 -11.10 9.54
C GLY A 183 10.05 -9.66 9.48
N LYS A 184 10.85 -9.33 8.46
CA LYS A 184 11.29 -7.95 8.18
C LYS A 184 10.30 -7.19 7.29
N THR A 185 9.71 -7.84 6.29
CA THR A 185 9.02 -7.12 5.20
C THR A 185 7.49 -7.21 5.27
N LEU A 186 6.92 -8.40 5.50
CA LEU A 186 5.48 -8.62 5.42
C LEU A 186 4.79 -8.50 6.77
N PHE A 187 5.40 -9.11 7.78
CA PHE A 187 4.84 -9.24 9.12
C PHE A 187 5.75 -8.64 10.20
N PRO A 188 6.37 -7.45 9.98
CA PRO A 188 7.19 -6.86 11.02
C PRO A 188 6.33 -6.52 12.22
N GLU A 189 6.75 -7.03 13.38
CA GLU A 189 6.25 -6.61 14.68
C GLU A 189 7.23 -5.59 15.28
N PRO A 190 6.97 -4.27 15.11
CA PRO A 190 8.02 -3.25 15.22
C PRO A 190 8.57 -3.09 16.65
N SER A 191 7.81 -3.51 17.66
CA SER A 191 8.27 -3.40 19.06
C SER A 191 9.27 -4.48 19.45
N ARG A 192 9.49 -5.53 18.64
CA ARG A 192 10.21 -6.72 19.10
C ARG A 192 11.25 -7.31 18.15
N SER A 193 11.21 -7.01 16.85
CA SER A 193 12.08 -7.64 15.83
C SER A 193 12.08 -9.18 15.96
N LEU A 194 10.87 -9.73 16.07
CA LEU A 194 10.62 -11.15 16.26
C LEU A 194 9.86 -11.72 15.06
N VAL A 195 10.02 -13.03 14.85
CA VAL A 195 9.25 -13.80 13.87
C VAL A 195 8.78 -15.12 14.46
N SER A 196 7.54 -15.49 14.18
CA SER A 196 6.94 -16.72 14.71
C SER A 196 7.54 -17.96 14.04
N PRO A 197 7.95 -18.99 14.80
CA PRO A 197 8.38 -20.26 14.22
C PRO A 197 7.28 -20.98 13.43
N ASN A 198 5.99 -20.65 13.63
CA ASN A 198 4.87 -21.26 12.88
C ASN A 198 5.04 -21.15 11.36
N PHE A 199 5.67 -20.07 10.87
CA PHE A 199 5.90 -19.90 9.44
C PHE A 199 6.80 -20.99 8.85
N LEU A 200 7.61 -21.66 9.66
CA LEU A 200 8.41 -22.80 9.18
C LEU A 200 7.52 -23.94 8.68
N CYS A 201 6.30 -24.10 9.20
CA CYS A 201 5.34 -25.08 8.65
C CYS A 201 4.98 -24.76 7.19
N LEU A 202 4.89 -23.48 6.84
CA LEU A 202 4.59 -23.02 5.48
C LEU A 202 5.80 -23.17 4.55
N PHE A 203 7.01 -23.25 5.11
CA PHE A 203 8.26 -23.45 4.38
C PHE A 203 8.80 -24.89 4.48
N ASP A 204 8.00 -25.84 4.96
CA ASP A 204 8.42 -27.26 5.01
C ASP A 204 8.71 -27.75 3.59
N ASN A 205 7.77 -27.52 2.67
CA ASN A 205 8.00 -27.58 1.23
C ASN A 205 8.07 -26.15 0.66
N ILE A 206 9.26 -25.74 0.23
CA ILE A 206 9.50 -24.39 -0.33
C ILE A 206 8.74 -24.17 -1.64
N GLU A 207 8.56 -25.21 -2.46
CA GLU A 207 7.84 -25.09 -3.73
C GLU A 207 6.35 -24.86 -3.48
N PHE A 208 5.77 -25.61 -2.56
CA PHE A 208 4.39 -25.38 -2.12
C PHE A 208 4.20 -24.00 -1.46
N ALA A 209 5.27 -23.44 -0.88
CA ALA A 209 5.19 -22.11 -0.30
C ALA A 209 4.84 -21.03 -1.34
N GLY A 210 5.18 -21.22 -2.63
CA GLY A 210 4.79 -20.32 -3.71
C GLY A 210 3.28 -20.30 -3.99
N GLU A 211 2.55 -21.33 -3.55
CA GLU A 211 1.11 -21.46 -3.77
C GLU A 211 0.25 -20.65 -2.78
N TYR A 212 0.86 -20.11 -1.72
CA TYR A 212 0.14 -19.29 -0.75
C TYR A 212 -0.15 -17.87 -1.28
N ALA A 213 -1.31 -17.35 -0.91
CA ALA A 213 -1.72 -15.97 -1.13
C ALA A 213 -0.97 -15.01 -0.17
N TRP A 214 0.37 -14.94 -0.26
CA TRP A 214 1.23 -14.13 0.60
C TRP A 214 0.84 -12.65 0.62
N GLY A 215 0.44 -12.11 -0.52
CA GLY A 215 -0.03 -10.73 -0.66
C GLY A 215 -1.32 -10.50 0.13
N ALA A 216 -2.34 -11.36 -0.04
CA ALA A 216 -3.59 -11.26 0.71
C ALA A 216 -3.35 -11.37 2.23
N ALA A 217 -2.43 -12.25 2.64
CA ALA A 217 -2.04 -12.39 4.03
C ALA A 217 -1.31 -11.15 4.59
N ALA A 218 -0.43 -10.55 3.79
CA ALA A 218 0.23 -9.28 4.13
C ALA A 218 -0.79 -8.16 4.33
N LEU A 219 -1.80 -8.08 3.46
CA LEU A 219 -2.89 -7.12 3.58
C LEU A 219 -3.76 -7.37 4.82
N ALA A 220 -4.13 -8.61 5.11
CA ALA A 220 -4.86 -8.98 6.34
C ALA A 220 -4.10 -8.52 7.60
N PHE A 221 -2.79 -8.78 7.64
CA PHE A 221 -1.94 -8.37 8.76
C PHE A 221 -1.81 -6.84 8.86
N LEU A 222 -1.72 -6.14 7.72
CA LEU A 222 -1.68 -4.68 7.67
C LEU A 222 -2.99 -4.07 8.16
N TYR A 223 -4.16 -4.57 7.74
CA TYR A 223 -5.47 -4.12 8.25
C TYR A 223 -5.58 -4.29 9.76
N ARG A 224 -5.13 -5.43 10.30
CA ARG A 224 -5.08 -5.64 11.74
C ARG A 224 -4.12 -4.66 12.43
N SER A 225 -2.97 -4.38 11.81
CA SER A 225 -1.98 -3.44 12.33
C SER A 225 -2.52 -2.01 12.36
N LEU A 226 -3.09 -1.54 11.24
CA LEU A 226 -3.78 -0.25 11.14
C LEU A 226 -4.87 -0.10 12.20
N SER A 227 -5.67 -1.15 12.39
CA SER A 227 -6.76 -1.13 13.39
C SER A 227 -6.28 -1.04 14.84
N LYS A 228 -5.07 -1.54 15.13
CA LYS A 228 -4.42 -1.35 16.44
C LYS A 228 -3.80 0.04 16.54
N THR A 229 -3.21 0.55 15.47
CA THR A 229 -2.43 1.79 15.44
C THR A 229 -3.29 3.05 15.32
N CYS A 230 -4.51 2.97 14.80
CA CYS A 230 -5.46 4.08 14.76
C CYS A 230 -6.04 4.44 16.14
N THR A 231 -5.58 3.80 17.21
CA THR A 231 -5.94 4.12 18.60
C THR A 231 -4.91 5.05 19.24
N ALA A 232 -5.32 5.78 20.28
CA ALA A 232 -4.46 6.81 20.88
C ALA A 232 -3.24 6.30 21.66
N THR A 233 -3.17 5.01 21.99
CA THR A 233 -2.09 4.44 22.81
C THR A 233 -0.97 3.84 21.96
N ALA A 234 -1.15 3.75 20.65
CA ALA A 234 -0.22 3.09 19.76
C ALA A 234 0.99 3.97 19.44
N LYS A 235 2.19 3.42 19.59
CA LYS A 235 3.46 4.07 19.26
C LYS A 235 4.11 3.56 17.98
N TYR A 236 3.73 2.37 17.54
CA TYR A 236 4.37 1.66 16.43
C TYR A 236 3.31 1.12 15.47
N ILE A 237 3.66 1.02 14.19
CA ILE A 237 2.85 0.38 13.15
C ILE A 237 3.60 -0.80 12.53
N GLY A 238 2.95 -1.96 12.50
CA GLY A 238 3.46 -3.16 11.84
C GLY A 238 2.85 -3.37 10.46
N GLY A 239 3.31 -4.44 9.79
CA GLY A 239 2.87 -4.84 8.46
C GLY A 239 3.72 -4.26 7.34
N SER A 240 3.34 -4.57 6.10
CA SER A 240 4.08 -4.13 4.91
C SER A 240 3.78 -2.66 4.59
N LEU A 241 4.59 -1.77 5.15
CA LEU A 241 4.43 -0.31 5.04
C LEU A 241 4.67 0.30 3.64
N PRO A 242 5.40 -0.32 2.70
CA PRO A 242 5.45 0.15 1.32
C PRO A 242 4.06 0.30 0.71
N LEU A 243 3.11 -0.56 1.09
CA LEU A 243 1.71 -0.46 0.68
C LEU A 243 1.05 0.86 1.11
N LEU A 244 1.60 1.62 2.05
CA LEU A 244 1.02 2.90 2.51
C LEU A 244 1.78 4.12 1.97
N GLN A 245 2.89 3.93 1.27
CA GLN A 245 3.83 5.01 0.91
C GLN A 245 4.16 5.09 -0.57
N VAL A 246 3.39 4.42 -1.41
CA VAL A 246 3.52 4.46 -2.86
C VAL A 246 2.38 5.26 -3.49
N HIS A 247 2.60 5.70 -4.72
CA HIS A 247 1.56 6.34 -5.51
C HIS A 247 0.56 5.29 -5.98
N TRP A 248 -0.69 5.45 -5.56
CA TRP A 248 -1.82 4.66 -6.04
C TRP A 248 -2.24 5.22 -7.40
N GLU A 249 -1.48 4.91 -8.45
CA GLU A 249 -1.86 5.22 -9.83
C GLU A 249 -2.64 4.04 -10.44
N PRO A 250 -3.62 4.28 -11.32
CA PRO A 250 -4.22 3.21 -12.13
C PRO A 250 -3.12 2.47 -12.91
N TYR A 251 -2.97 1.18 -12.65
CA TYR A 251 -1.92 0.37 -13.27
C TYR A 251 -2.28 0.09 -14.73
N LYS A 252 -1.66 0.83 -15.66
CA LYS A 252 -1.86 0.59 -17.10
C LYS A 252 -1.23 -0.75 -17.51
N ASN A 253 -1.80 -1.40 -18.53
CA ASN A 253 -1.29 -2.65 -19.11
C ASN A 253 0.23 -2.68 -19.40
N ALA A 254 0.85 -1.52 -19.67
CA ALA A 254 2.30 -1.40 -19.89
C ALA A 254 3.17 -1.59 -18.63
N MET A 255 2.60 -1.66 -17.42
CA MET A 255 3.30 -1.95 -16.17
C MET A 255 3.23 -3.43 -15.75
N LEU A 256 2.61 -4.27 -16.57
CA LEU A 256 2.51 -5.72 -16.32
C LEU A 256 3.82 -6.45 -16.62
N ASP A 257 4.70 -5.90 -17.47
CA ASP A 257 5.99 -6.52 -17.84
C ASP A 257 6.91 -6.74 -16.63
N ASP A 258 6.80 -5.88 -15.60
CA ASP A 258 7.59 -5.99 -14.36
C ASP A 258 6.96 -6.95 -13.33
N VAL A 259 5.78 -7.48 -13.62
CA VAL A 259 5.06 -8.42 -12.77
C VAL A 259 5.27 -9.85 -13.30
N PRO A 260 5.52 -10.85 -12.44
CA PRO A 260 5.54 -12.25 -12.86
C PRO A 260 4.29 -12.64 -13.67
N ASP A 261 4.49 -13.36 -14.79
CA ASP A 261 3.42 -13.79 -15.72
C ASP A 261 2.22 -14.45 -15.00
N GLU A 262 2.50 -15.23 -13.95
CA GLU A 262 1.49 -15.89 -13.10
C GLU A 262 0.54 -14.90 -12.41
N LEU A 263 1.01 -13.69 -12.14
CA LEU A 263 0.22 -12.61 -11.53
C LEU A 263 -0.36 -11.67 -12.57
N GLN A 264 0.19 -11.57 -13.78
CA GLN A 264 -0.34 -10.69 -14.83
C GLN A 264 -1.79 -11.02 -15.18
N GLN A 265 -2.15 -12.32 -15.28
CA GLN A 265 -3.54 -12.73 -15.49
C GLN A 265 -4.43 -12.30 -14.32
N ILE A 266 -3.96 -12.47 -13.08
CA ILE A 266 -4.68 -12.03 -11.87
C ILE A 266 -4.87 -10.51 -11.88
N LEU A 267 -3.88 -9.75 -12.38
CA LEU A 267 -3.87 -8.29 -12.40
C LEU A 267 -4.77 -7.70 -13.50
N LEU A 268 -4.72 -8.28 -14.70
CA LEU A 268 -5.68 -8.02 -15.77
C LEU A 268 -7.11 -8.32 -15.30
N ASP A 269 -7.24 -9.32 -14.44
CA ASP A 269 -8.50 -9.73 -13.81
C ASP A 269 -8.85 -8.96 -12.50
N SER A 270 -8.17 -7.85 -12.16
CA SER A 270 -8.26 -7.25 -10.81
C SER A 270 -8.74 -5.81 -10.70
N GLU A 271 -8.93 -5.07 -11.80
CA GLU A 271 -9.26 -3.64 -11.72
C GLU A 271 -10.58 -3.35 -10.97
N THR A 272 -11.50 -4.31 -10.88
CA THR A 272 -12.81 -4.12 -10.27
C THR A 272 -13.43 -5.40 -9.68
N ALA A 273 -12.62 -6.39 -9.27
CA ALA A 273 -13.15 -7.64 -8.72
C ALA A 273 -14.12 -7.37 -7.55
N GLN A 274 -15.38 -7.80 -7.71
CA GLN A 274 -16.44 -7.64 -6.72
C GLN A 274 -16.09 -8.40 -5.46
N GLY A 275 -16.59 -7.86 -4.34
CA GLY A 275 -16.96 -8.66 -3.19
C GLY A 275 -16.25 -8.28 -1.91
N SER A 276 -17.08 -8.14 -0.88
CA SER A 276 -16.67 -8.35 0.50
C SER A 276 -16.08 -9.77 0.62
N ILE A 277 -14.77 -9.89 0.76
CA ILE A 277 -14.10 -11.19 1.01
C ILE A 277 -13.32 -11.18 2.32
N CYS A 278 -13.16 -12.35 2.95
CA CYS A 278 -12.29 -12.49 4.11
C CYS A 278 -10.83 -12.71 3.68
N LEU A 279 -9.93 -11.86 4.17
CA LEU A 279 -8.49 -12.08 4.11
C LEU A 279 -8.03 -12.81 5.37
N PHE A 280 -7.05 -13.71 5.21
CA PHE A 280 -6.58 -14.59 6.27
C PHE A 280 -5.09 -14.46 6.53
N PHE A 281 -4.73 -14.45 7.81
CA PHE A 281 -3.37 -14.64 8.28
C PHE A 281 -3.40 -15.34 9.64
N PHE A 282 -3.27 -16.66 9.65
CA PHE A 282 -3.45 -17.51 10.85
C PHE A 282 -4.76 -17.15 11.59
N TYR A 283 -4.64 -16.55 12.79
CA TYR A 283 -5.77 -16.16 13.63
C TYR A 283 -6.47 -14.88 13.14
N ILE A 284 -5.80 -14.08 12.31
CA ILE A 284 -6.34 -12.85 11.73
C ILE A 284 -7.28 -13.23 10.60
N LYS A 285 -8.51 -12.73 10.73
CA LYS A 285 -9.54 -12.71 9.70
C LYS A 285 -10.04 -11.27 9.59
N GLU A 286 -9.92 -10.68 8.41
CA GLU A 286 -10.31 -9.29 8.15
C GLU A 286 -11.15 -9.24 6.88
N TRP A 287 -12.28 -8.53 6.91
CA TRP A 287 -13.06 -8.29 5.70
C TRP A 287 -12.36 -7.27 4.81
N HIS A 288 -12.29 -7.56 3.52
CA HIS A 288 -11.85 -6.68 2.45
C HIS A 288 -13.08 -6.31 1.64
N THR A 289 -13.53 -5.07 1.77
CA THR A 289 -14.80 -4.56 1.26
C THR A 289 -14.55 -3.58 0.11
N SER A 290 -13.93 -4.07 -0.95
CA SER A 290 -13.54 -3.25 -2.12
C SER A 290 -14.74 -2.56 -2.79
N GLU A 291 -15.94 -3.13 -2.67
CA GLU A 291 -17.19 -2.56 -3.19
C GLU A 291 -17.55 -1.18 -2.65
N ARG A 292 -17.01 -0.84 -1.49
CA ARG A 292 -17.26 0.45 -0.82
C ARG A 292 -16.36 1.56 -1.33
N CYS A 293 -15.34 1.19 -2.09
CA CYS A 293 -14.26 2.05 -2.53
C CYS A 293 -14.22 2.14 -4.06
N VAL A 294 -15.28 1.77 -4.79
CA VAL A 294 -15.25 1.72 -6.27
C VAL A 294 -15.01 3.10 -6.91
N ARG A 295 -15.28 4.16 -6.14
CA ARG A 295 -14.95 5.55 -6.50
C ARG A 295 -13.48 5.76 -6.81
N GLN A 296 -12.57 5.00 -6.16
CA GLN A 296 -11.12 5.10 -6.40
C GLN A 296 -10.71 4.60 -7.80
N PHE A 297 -11.61 3.90 -8.50
CA PHE A 297 -11.42 3.38 -9.86
C PHE A 297 -12.20 4.18 -10.91
N GLY A 298 -12.70 5.38 -10.57
CA GLY A 298 -13.51 6.18 -11.48
C GLY A 298 -14.92 5.66 -11.71
N ILE A 299 -15.41 4.74 -10.86
CA ILE A 299 -16.78 4.22 -10.92
C ILE A 299 -17.69 5.02 -9.99
N ARG A 300 -18.92 5.27 -10.41
CA ARG A 300 -19.91 5.94 -9.55
C ARG A 300 -20.28 5.05 -8.36
N GLN A 301 -19.99 5.53 -7.15
CA GLN A 301 -20.32 4.84 -5.90
C GLN A 301 -21.76 5.16 -5.49
N SER A 302 -22.59 4.12 -5.35
CA SER A 302 -23.86 4.21 -4.62
C SER A 302 -23.63 4.13 -3.12
N ILE A 303 -24.63 4.51 -2.31
CA ILE A 303 -24.58 4.28 -0.85
C ILE A 303 -24.40 2.78 -0.60
N PRO A 304 -23.26 2.35 -0.04
CA PRO A 304 -22.98 0.92 0.13
C PRO A 304 -23.80 0.36 1.30
N ALA A 305 -24.10 -0.94 1.25
CA ALA A 305 -24.72 -1.66 2.36
C ALA A 305 -23.85 -1.58 3.63
N ASN A 306 -24.45 -1.84 4.80
CA ASN A 306 -23.66 -1.89 6.03
C ASN A 306 -22.58 -2.98 5.92
N PRO A 307 -21.34 -2.72 6.37
CA PRO A 307 -20.30 -3.73 6.37
C PRO A 307 -20.74 -4.93 7.23
N PRO A 308 -20.24 -6.14 6.94
CA PRO A 308 -20.41 -7.27 7.85
C PRO A 308 -19.97 -6.87 9.26
N HIS A 309 -20.68 -7.30 10.29
CA HIS A 309 -20.19 -7.14 11.65
C HIS A 309 -19.34 -8.35 12.02
N TRP A 310 -18.03 -8.18 12.24
CA TRP A 310 -17.14 -9.25 12.70
C TRP A 310 -16.39 -8.88 13.96
N TYR A 311 -16.12 -9.89 14.78
CA TYR A 311 -15.33 -9.73 15.99
C TYR A 311 -13.87 -10.12 15.73
N ARG A 312 -12.96 -9.19 15.98
CA ARG A 312 -11.51 -9.44 15.90
C ARG A 312 -11.06 -10.30 17.07
N LYS A 313 -10.65 -11.53 16.78
CA LYS A 313 -10.06 -12.44 17.75
C LYS A 313 -8.56 -12.19 17.89
N ASP A 314 -8.06 -12.37 19.11
CA ASP A 314 -6.64 -12.55 19.37
C ASP A 314 -6.32 -14.05 19.44
N ALA A 315 -5.11 -14.44 19.05
CA ALA A 315 -4.65 -15.81 19.23
C ALA A 315 -4.56 -16.15 20.73
N ARG A 316 -5.38 -17.10 21.20
CA ARG A 316 -5.32 -17.64 22.56
C ARG A 316 -5.46 -19.15 22.52
N GLY A 317 -4.55 -19.84 23.19
CA GLY A 317 -4.55 -21.30 23.27
C GLY A 317 -4.19 -22.00 21.95
N TYR A 318 -4.28 -23.33 21.99
CA TYR A 318 -4.11 -24.18 20.83
C TYR A 318 -5.38 -24.15 19.98
N VAL A 319 -5.26 -23.70 18.72
CA VAL A 319 -6.36 -23.60 17.77
C VAL A 319 -5.83 -23.95 16.39
N ASP A 320 -6.59 -24.78 15.66
CA ASP A 320 -6.42 -24.96 14.22
C ASP A 320 -7.29 -23.92 13.50
N TRP A 321 -6.64 -22.90 12.94
CA TRP A 321 -7.32 -21.78 12.31
C TRP A 321 -7.92 -22.13 10.95
N ARG A 322 -7.37 -23.14 10.24
CA ARG A 322 -7.97 -23.65 9.00
C ARG A 322 -9.32 -24.28 9.31
N ARG A 323 -9.38 -25.14 10.34
CA ARG A 323 -10.64 -25.73 10.78
C ARG A 323 -11.60 -24.68 11.37
N MET A 324 -11.09 -23.73 12.14
CA MET A 324 -11.94 -22.70 12.78
C MET A 324 -12.64 -21.79 11.76
N TYR A 325 -11.96 -21.45 10.66
CA TYR A 325 -12.48 -20.55 9.62
C TYR A 325 -12.86 -21.30 8.35
N GLN A 326 -13.14 -22.61 8.43
CA GLN A 326 -13.37 -23.47 7.27
C GLN A 326 -14.46 -22.92 6.35
N LYS A 327 -15.56 -22.38 6.92
CA LYS A 327 -16.65 -21.81 6.12
C LYS A 327 -16.14 -20.64 5.27
N GLU A 328 -15.47 -19.68 5.89
CA GLU A 328 -14.99 -18.49 5.21
C GLU A 328 -13.81 -18.79 4.27
N ILE A 329 -13.04 -19.85 4.53
CA ILE A 329 -12.02 -20.35 3.60
C ILE A 329 -12.69 -20.97 2.37
N ASN A 330 -13.77 -21.74 2.52
CA ASN A 330 -14.51 -22.24 1.36
C ASN A 330 -15.11 -21.09 0.53
N ASP A 331 -15.54 -20.00 1.17
CA ASP A 331 -16.01 -18.80 0.46
C ASP A 331 -14.86 -18.08 -0.26
N TRP A 332 -13.64 -18.08 0.29
CA TRP A 332 -12.41 -17.66 -0.39
C TRP A 332 -12.10 -18.51 -1.62
N ASP A 333 -12.16 -19.83 -1.50
CA ASP A 333 -11.92 -20.74 -2.63
C ASP A 333 -12.92 -20.52 -3.76
N ARG A 334 -14.20 -20.34 -3.42
CA ARG A 334 -15.24 -20.02 -4.39
C ARG A 334 -15.04 -18.65 -5.05
N TRP A 335 -14.71 -17.63 -4.26
CA TRP A 335 -14.45 -16.27 -4.77
C TRP A 335 -13.32 -16.27 -5.81
N GLN A 336 -12.30 -17.11 -5.62
CA GLN A 336 -11.20 -17.22 -6.58
C GLN A 336 -11.63 -17.78 -7.95
N THR A 337 -12.64 -18.66 -7.97
CA THR A 337 -13.16 -19.30 -9.19
C THR A 337 -14.33 -18.56 -9.84
N GLU A 338 -15.17 -17.91 -9.05
CA GLU A 338 -16.44 -17.30 -9.45
C GLU A 338 -16.37 -15.76 -9.43
N ARG A 339 -15.19 -15.17 -9.71
CA ARG A 339 -14.99 -13.72 -9.60
C ARG A 339 -16.07 -12.94 -10.36
N GLU A 340 -16.89 -12.21 -9.62
CA GLU A 340 -17.82 -11.24 -10.19
C GLU A 340 -17.10 -9.88 -10.32
N TRP A 341 -17.64 -8.98 -11.13
CA TRP A 341 -17.01 -7.70 -11.47
C TRP A 341 -17.97 -6.55 -11.21
N PHE A 342 -17.45 -5.41 -10.73
CA PHE A 342 -18.26 -4.20 -10.62
C PHE A 342 -18.52 -3.60 -12.01
N ASP A 343 -19.71 -3.86 -12.54
CA ASP A 343 -20.25 -3.20 -13.74
C ASP A 343 -21.12 -2.01 -13.32
N GLY A 344 -20.46 -0.98 -12.78
CA GLY A 344 -21.10 0.27 -12.38
C GLY A 344 -20.94 1.36 -13.45
N PRO A 345 -21.88 2.30 -13.59
CA PRO A 345 -21.71 3.39 -14.53
C PRO A 345 -20.43 4.19 -14.18
N PRO A 346 -19.65 4.63 -15.17
CA PRO A 346 -18.50 5.48 -14.93
C PRO A 346 -18.95 6.74 -14.19
N ALA A 347 -18.09 7.25 -13.32
CA ALA A 347 -18.31 8.57 -12.74
C ALA A 347 -18.38 9.60 -13.88
N THR A 348 -19.47 10.37 -13.95
CA THR A 348 -19.68 11.36 -15.00
C THR A 348 -18.79 12.57 -14.75
N HIS A 349 -17.56 12.54 -15.27
CA HIS A 349 -16.48 13.57 -15.26
C HIS A 349 -16.08 14.20 -13.92
N GLU A 350 -16.92 14.15 -12.91
CA GLU A 350 -16.65 14.63 -11.58
C GLU A 350 -16.83 13.44 -10.64
N LEU A 351 -15.76 13.12 -9.92
CA LEU A 351 -15.90 12.66 -8.55
C LEU A 351 -16.51 13.83 -7.74
N SER A 352 -17.74 14.21 -8.08
CA SER A 352 -18.43 15.36 -7.53
C SER A 352 -18.48 15.21 -6.02
N VAL A 353 -18.15 16.28 -5.31
CA VAL A 353 -18.33 16.40 -3.86
C VAL A 353 -19.82 16.44 -3.49
N SER A 354 -20.71 16.58 -4.48
CA SER A 354 -22.16 16.57 -4.32
C SER A 354 -22.80 15.30 -4.87
N GLY A 355 -23.76 14.75 -4.13
CA GLY A 355 -24.54 13.58 -4.52
C GLY A 355 -24.85 12.65 -3.35
N ASP A 356 -25.85 11.77 -3.51
CA ASP A 356 -26.40 10.93 -2.44
C ASP A 356 -25.33 10.17 -1.62
N TYR A 357 -24.27 9.69 -2.29
CA TYR A 357 -23.16 9.03 -1.63
C TYR A 357 -22.36 10.00 -0.76
N MET A 358 -21.95 11.17 -1.27
CA MET A 358 -21.15 12.13 -0.50
C MET A 358 -21.97 12.71 0.65
N ASP A 359 -23.25 13.01 0.43
CA ASP A 359 -24.18 13.45 1.47
C ASP A 359 -24.31 12.42 2.60
N TRP A 360 -24.37 11.14 2.25
CA TRP A 360 -24.35 10.05 3.23
C TRP A 360 -22.99 9.93 3.92
N TYR A 361 -21.91 9.99 3.14
CA TYR A 361 -20.54 9.81 3.61
C TYR A 361 -20.14 10.88 4.63
N GLU A 362 -20.44 12.15 4.34
CA GLU A 362 -20.18 13.29 5.22
C GLU A 362 -20.90 13.17 6.58
N ARG A 363 -22.09 12.56 6.61
CA ARG A 363 -22.82 12.32 7.87
C ARG A 363 -22.13 11.29 8.74
N ILE A 364 -21.43 10.32 8.16
CA ILE A 364 -20.88 9.16 8.87
C ILE A 364 -19.36 9.20 9.04
N THR A 365 -18.69 10.30 8.69
CA THR A 365 -17.23 10.40 8.66
C THR A 365 -16.70 11.60 9.43
N TRP A 366 -15.40 11.58 9.77
CA TRP A 366 -14.68 12.80 10.12
C TRP A 366 -14.00 13.35 8.88
N MET A 367 -14.61 14.35 8.26
CA MET A 367 -14.01 15.02 7.10
C MET A 367 -12.67 15.68 7.48
N ARG A 368 -12.63 16.28 8.67
CA ARG A 368 -11.45 16.94 9.23
C ARG A 368 -11.06 16.28 10.55
N ILE A 369 -9.77 15.99 10.69
CA ILE A 369 -9.16 15.50 11.93
C ILE A 369 -8.19 16.60 12.36
N GLN A 370 -8.62 17.46 13.27
CA GLN A 370 -7.85 18.62 13.75
C GLN A 370 -8.21 18.95 15.21
N SER A 371 -7.30 19.63 15.92
CA SER A 371 -7.54 20.12 17.27
C SER A 371 -8.65 21.17 17.32
N CYS A 372 -9.55 21.06 18.30
CA CYS A 372 -10.60 22.07 18.57
C CYS A 372 -10.15 23.22 19.48
N THR A 373 -8.89 23.26 19.93
CA THR A 373 -8.41 24.40 20.73
C THR A 373 -8.44 25.65 19.86
N GLU A 374 -9.09 26.72 20.36
CA GLU A 374 -8.99 28.05 19.76
C GLU A 374 -7.53 28.35 19.44
N TRP A 375 -7.32 28.93 18.27
CA TRP A 375 -6.01 29.28 17.73
C TRP A 375 -5.37 30.39 18.59
N THR A 376 -4.78 30.02 19.71
CA THR A 376 -4.17 30.97 20.64
C THR A 376 -2.65 30.89 20.53
N GLU A 377 -2.08 32.06 20.23
CA GLU A 377 -0.65 32.38 20.11
C GLU A 377 0.02 32.07 18.74
N THR A 378 0.47 33.16 18.12
CA THR A 378 1.09 33.30 16.80
C THR A 378 2.27 32.36 16.55
N GLY A 379 2.98 31.90 17.60
CA GLY A 379 4.10 30.97 17.46
C GLY A 379 3.74 29.49 17.22
N ASP A 380 2.53 29.07 17.61
CA ASP A 380 2.03 27.69 17.41
C ASP A 380 1.23 27.58 16.09
N ARG A 381 0.66 28.70 15.62
CA ARG A 381 0.05 28.86 14.28
C ARG A 381 1.04 28.52 13.17
N ASP A 382 2.25 29.08 13.20
CA ASP A 382 3.24 28.93 12.13
C ASP A 382 3.78 27.50 12.04
N ARG A 383 4.01 26.83 13.17
CA ARG A 383 4.49 25.44 13.21
C ARG A 383 3.42 24.44 12.77
N LYS A 384 2.16 24.66 13.15
CA LYS A 384 1.03 23.81 12.76
C LYS A 384 0.59 24.05 11.32
N LEU A 385 0.68 25.28 10.83
CA LEU A 385 0.53 25.60 9.41
C LEU A 385 1.66 24.99 8.58
N GLN A 386 2.92 25.03 9.03
CA GLN A 386 4.03 24.33 8.38
C GLN A 386 3.85 22.80 8.37
N TYR A 387 3.33 22.21 9.44
CA TYR A 387 3.01 20.77 9.50
C TYR A 387 1.85 20.42 8.56
N PHE A 388 0.75 21.19 8.60
CA PHE A 388 -0.42 21.01 7.73
C PHE A 388 -0.06 21.23 6.25
N GLN A 389 0.67 22.30 5.92
CA GLN A 389 1.24 22.55 4.61
C GLN A 389 2.23 21.46 4.21
N SER A 390 3.03 20.89 5.14
CA SER A 390 3.93 19.78 4.82
C SER A 390 3.16 18.49 4.52
N VAL A 391 2.08 18.20 5.26
CA VAL A 391 1.23 17.03 5.02
C VAL A 391 0.46 17.22 3.72
N ILE A 392 -0.13 18.39 3.48
CA ILE A 392 -0.83 18.70 2.22
C ILE A 392 0.15 18.75 1.05
N LYS A 393 1.32 19.39 1.13
CA LYS A 393 2.34 19.37 0.06
C LYS A 393 2.82 17.96 -0.26
N ARG A 394 2.86 17.05 0.73
CA ARG A 394 3.19 15.64 0.51
C ARG A 394 2.01 14.82 -0.04
N VAL A 395 0.79 15.09 0.40
CA VAL A 395 -0.43 14.50 -0.16
C VAL A 395 -0.63 14.99 -1.61
N ILE A 396 -0.38 16.26 -1.89
CA ILE A 396 -0.29 16.81 -3.26
C ILE A 396 0.84 16.11 -4.00
N GLY A 397 2.03 15.96 -3.43
CA GLY A 397 3.11 15.20 -4.08
C GLY A 397 2.67 13.79 -4.46
N VAL A 398 1.87 13.11 -3.61
CA VAL A 398 1.30 11.78 -3.85
C VAL A 398 0.19 11.80 -4.90
N LEU A 399 -0.68 12.81 -4.88
CA LEU A 399 -1.86 12.93 -5.75
C LEU A 399 -1.57 13.62 -7.09
N GLN A 400 -0.53 14.46 -7.18
CA GLN A 400 -0.18 15.27 -8.35
C GLN A 400 0.08 14.43 -9.60
N PRO A 401 0.77 13.27 -9.54
CA PRO A 401 0.89 12.37 -10.70
C PRO A 401 -0.45 11.73 -11.14
N VAL A 402 -1.39 11.53 -10.21
CA VAL A 402 -2.74 10.99 -10.46
C VAL A 402 -3.62 12.06 -11.11
N LEU A 403 -3.48 13.31 -10.67
CA LEU A 403 -4.26 14.47 -11.09
C LEU A 403 -3.75 15.08 -12.41
N CYS A 404 -2.44 15.08 -12.69
CA CYS A 404 -1.86 15.64 -13.92
C CYS A 404 -2.04 14.78 -15.19
N ARG A 405 -2.84 13.70 -15.15
CA ARG A 405 -3.06 12.80 -16.29
C ARG A 405 -4.51 12.78 -16.80
N SER A 406 -5.36 13.64 -16.25
CA SER A 406 -6.71 13.89 -16.75
C SER A 406 -6.73 15.24 -17.46
N ASP A 407 -7.28 15.31 -18.67
CA ASP A 407 -7.58 16.58 -19.37
C ASP A 407 -8.80 17.30 -18.73
N ASP A 408 -9.00 17.12 -17.42
CA ASP A 408 -10.23 17.44 -16.71
C ASP A 408 -10.10 18.78 -15.96
N PHE A 409 -10.95 19.74 -16.31
CA PHE A 409 -10.86 21.14 -15.88
C PHE A 409 -11.06 21.31 -14.37
N GLY A 410 -11.80 20.41 -13.71
CA GLY A 410 -12.03 20.42 -12.25
C GLY A 410 -10.87 19.82 -11.43
N ILE A 411 -9.95 19.12 -12.08
CA ILE A 411 -8.77 18.54 -11.42
C ILE A 411 -7.66 19.57 -11.26
N GLU A 412 -7.51 20.50 -12.21
CA GLU A 412 -6.68 21.70 -12.02
C GLU A 412 -7.23 22.60 -10.90
N GLU A 413 -8.56 22.64 -10.72
CA GLU A 413 -9.21 23.39 -9.65
C GLU A 413 -9.06 22.70 -8.28
N ALA A 414 -9.20 21.37 -8.19
CA ALA A 414 -8.96 20.63 -6.94
C ALA A 414 -7.48 20.55 -6.56
N LEU A 415 -6.59 20.41 -7.55
CA LEU A 415 -5.15 20.54 -7.36
C LEU A 415 -4.81 21.99 -6.97
N GLY A 416 -5.46 22.96 -7.60
CA GLY A 416 -5.38 24.39 -7.29
C GLY A 416 -5.87 24.70 -5.88
N ASP A 417 -6.96 24.11 -5.41
CA ASP A 417 -7.50 24.26 -4.06
C ASP A 417 -6.59 23.62 -3.02
N LEU A 418 -6.06 22.44 -3.31
CA LEU A 418 -5.06 21.80 -2.45
C LEU A 418 -3.76 22.61 -2.44
N GLN A 419 -3.32 23.14 -3.59
CA GLN A 419 -2.15 24.01 -3.71
C GLN A 419 -2.37 25.36 -3.01
N ASN A 420 -3.59 25.90 -3.07
CA ASN A 420 -4.00 27.09 -2.34
C ASN A 420 -4.00 26.80 -0.83
N LEU A 421 -4.57 25.69 -0.38
CA LEU A 421 -4.48 25.21 1.01
C LEU A 421 -3.02 24.96 1.47
N ALA A 422 -2.15 24.53 0.56
CA ALA A 422 -0.72 24.34 0.79
C ALA A 422 0.09 25.64 0.83
N ASN A 423 -0.42 26.70 0.20
CA ASN A 423 0.22 28.00 0.02
C ASN A 423 -0.52 29.14 0.73
N MET A 424 -1.57 28.84 1.49
CA MET A 424 -2.32 29.82 2.28
C MET A 424 -1.36 30.56 3.19
N ASP A 425 -1.31 31.88 3.02
CA ASP A 425 -0.49 32.78 3.81
C ASP A 425 -1.15 33.05 5.17
N ILE A 426 -0.31 33.29 6.19
CA ILE A 426 -0.74 33.44 7.59
C ILE A 426 -1.79 34.55 7.75
N ASP A 427 -1.74 35.57 6.90
CA ASP A 427 -2.57 36.78 6.97
C ASP A 427 -3.95 36.64 6.27
N ALA A 428 -4.17 35.59 5.48
CA ALA A 428 -5.46 35.36 4.80
C ALA A 428 -6.54 34.74 5.71
N LEU A 429 -6.20 34.43 6.96
CA LEU A 429 -7.08 33.81 7.96
C LEU A 429 -7.58 34.79 9.04
N ASP A 430 -7.21 36.08 8.95
CA ASP A 430 -7.74 37.10 9.84
C ASP A 430 -9.08 37.62 9.29
N VAL A 431 -10.18 37.15 9.87
CA VAL A 431 -11.55 37.49 9.46
C VAL A 431 -11.97 38.88 9.96
N ASP A 432 -11.11 39.63 10.65
CA ASP A 432 -11.47 40.89 11.31
C ASP A 432 -10.65 42.11 10.82
N ASN A 433 -10.32 42.20 9.53
CA ASN A 433 -9.75 43.46 8.99
C ASN A 433 -10.57 44.03 7.82
N GLU A 434 -11.36 45.05 8.14
CA GLU A 434 -12.32 45.74 7.26
C GLU A 434 -11.64 46.49 6.07
N GLU A 435 -10.31 46.61 6.06
CA GLU A 435 -9.56 47.36 5.04
C GLU A 435 -9.32 46.60 3.71
N ASN A 436 -9.48 45.28 3.66
CA ASN A 436 -9.06 44.50 2.48
C ASN A 436 -10.12 44.37 1.36
N ARG A 437 -11.25 45.07 1.44
CA ARG A 437 -12.31 45.03 0.40
C ARG A 437 -12.01 45.84 -0.86
N GLU A 438 -11.01 46.72 -0.86
CA GLU A 438 -10.74 47.59 -2.02
C GLU A 438 -9.53 47.18 -2.87
N HIS A 439 -8.63 46.32 -2.39
CA HIS A 439 -7.37 46.02 -3.09
C HIS A 439 -7.39 44.86 -4.10
N VAL A 440 -8.47 44.07 -4.20
CA VAL A 440 -8.52 42.89 -5.11
C VAL A 440 -9.24 43.19 -6.43
N ARG A 441 -9.44 44.47 -6.79
CA ARG A 441 -9.98 44.88 -8.10
C ARG A 441 -8.97 45.61 -9.00
N SER A 442 -7.73 45.16 -9.03
CA SER A 442 -6.72 45.48 -10.05
C SER A 442 -5.48 44.66 -9.68
N GLU A 443 -4.93 43.73 -10.44
CA GLU A 443 -4.33 43.79 -11.78
C GLU A 443 -4.05 42.33 -12.20
N SER A 444 -4.47 41.89 -13.39
CA SER A 444 -3.63 41.66 -14.60
C SER A 444 -2.54 40.58 -14.51
N THR A 445 -2.67 39.55 -15.35
CA THR A 445 -1.72 38.48 -15.73
C THR A 445 -0.29 38.93 -16.06
N PRO A 446 0.75 38.06 -15.93
CA PRO A 446 1.41 37.57 -17.15
C PRO A 446 2.03 36.15 -17.12
N THR A 447 2.56 35.80 -18.30
CA THR A 447 2.83 34.52 -18.99
C THR A 447 4.30 34.00 -18.93
N ILE A 448 4.49 32.67 -18.83
CA ILE A 448 5.52 31.69 -19.35
C ILE A 448 7.06 31.98 -19.27
N GLN A 449 7.88 31.00 -18.80
CA GLN A 449 8.98 30.31 -19.57
C GLN A 449 9.80 29.24 -18.79
N HIS A 450 10.12 28.16 -19.52
CA HIS A 450 10.93 26.96 -19.16
C HIS A 450 12.44 27.21 -18.96
N VAL A 451 13.10 26.41 -18.10
CA VAL A 451 14.49 25.95 -18.30
C VAL A 451 14.70 24.53 -17.71
N TYR A 452 15.03 23.55 -18.56
CA TYR A 452 15.89 22.41 -18.19
C TYR A 452 17.03 22.36 -19.18
N VAL A 453 18.27 22.50 -18.69
CA VAL A 453 19.50 22.14 -19.40
C VAL A 453 20.02 20.86 -18.78
N SER A 454 20.07 19.83 -19.61
CA SER A 454 20.64 18.52 -19.36
C SER A 454 22.17 18.57 -19.24
N LYS A 455 22.73 17.82 -18.29
CA LYS A 455 24.14 17.41 -18.27
C LYS A 455 24.21 15.92 -18.53
N THR A 456 24.60 15.53 -19.74
CA THR A 456 25.21 14.23 -20.03
C THR A 456 26.69 14.42 -20.33
N ARG A 457 27.49 13.46 -19.85
CA ARG A 457 28.95 13.47 -19.78
C ARG A 457 29.56 12.98 -21.10
N ALA A 458 30.77 13.45 -21.34
CA ALA A 458 31.57 13.39 -22.55
C ALA A 458 32.07 12.01 -23.03
N GLY A 459 32.36 11.97 -24.35
CA GLY A 459 33.34 11.12 -25.02
C GLY A 459 32.72 10.37 -26.21
N GLY A 460 33.00 10.60 -27.49
CA GLY A 460 33.97 11.44 -28.18
C GLY A 460 34.39 10.73 -29.48
N ARG A 461 34.31 11.41 -30.64
CA ARG A 461 35.22 11.38 -31.82
C ARG A 461 34.51 11.57 -33.17
N GLY A 462 35.12 12.44 -33.99
CA GLY A 462 35.05 12.48 -35.47
C GLY A 462 33.90 13.33 -36.04
N ALA A 463 34.02 14.63 -36.29
CA ALA A 463 34.78 15.30 -37.36
C ALA A 463 34.40 14.83 -38.78
N GLY A 464 33.72 15.69 -39.54
CA GLY A 464 33.49 15.51 -40.98
C GLY A 464 32.34 16.34 -41.54
N LYS A 465 32.61 17.62 -41.86
CA LYS A 465 31.77 18.51 -42.69
C LYS A 465 31.92 18.15 -44.18
N GLY A 466 30.91 18.52 -44.97
CA GLY A 466 30.94 18.64 -46.44
C GLY A 466 30.38 17.40 -47.12
N ASP A 467 29.51 17.47 -48.12
CA ASP A 467 29.46 18.47 -49.17
C ASP A 467 28.07 18.63 -49.80
N GLU A 468 27.81 19.81 -50.36
CA GLU A 468 26.69 20.11 -51.27
C GLU A 468 26.84 19.34 -52.59
N GLY A 469 25.73 18.95 -53.22
CA GLY A 469 25.76 18.26 -54.50
C GLY A 469 24.39 18.14 -55.15
N THR A 470 23.96 19.23 -55.78
CA THR A 470 22.81 19.34 -56.66
C THR A 470 22.87 18.34 -57.84
N SER A 471 21.71 17.84 -58.26
CA SER A 471 21.24 17.84 -59.67
C SER A 471 20.32 16.67 -60.03
N LYS A 472 19.06 17.02 -60.32
CA LYS A 472 18.21 16.59 -61.44
C LYS A 472 18.37 15.17 -62.01
N GLY A 473 17.23 14.49 -62.09
CA GLY A 473 16.61 14.28 -63.40
C GLY A 473 16.13 12.87 -63.74
N HIS A 474 14.83 12.79 -64.07
CA HIS A 474 14.16 11.78 -64.94
C HIS A 474 14.10 10.36 -64.36
N GLY A 475 13.02 9.58 -64.47
CA GLY A 475 11.87 9.60 -65.36
C GLY A 475 11.58 8.14 -65.75
N GLY A 476 10.30 7.74 -65.80
CA GLY A 476 9.83 6.43 -66.30
C GLY A 476 9.28 5.54 -65.18
N ARG A 477 7.95 5.36 -65.02
CA ARG A 477 6.97 4.59 -65.83
C ARG A 477 7.28 3.09 -65.96
N GLY A 478 6.29 2.29 -65.55
CA GLY A 478 6.17 0.84 -65.72
C GLY A 478 5.60 0.24 -64.43
N ALA A 479 4.28 0.21 -64.19
CA ALA A 479 3.27 -0.65 -64.80
C ALA A 479 3.71 -2.13 -64.83
N GLY A 480 3.06 -2.95 -64.02
CA GLY A 480 3.27 -4.39 -63.94
C GLY A 480 2.35 -5.00 -62.90
N GLU A 481 1.10 -5.23 -63.31
CA GLU A 481 0.15 -6.14 -62.67
C GLU A 481 0.75 -7.55 -62.52
N GLY A 482 0.32 -8.28 -61.49
CA GLY A 482 0.72 -9.66 -61.26
C GLY A 482 0.00 -10.25 -60.06
N GLU A 483 -1.22 -10.75 -60.33
CA GLU A 483 -2.04 -11.56 -59.43
C GLU A 483 -1.38 -12.88 -58.99
N GLU A 484 -2.09 -13.53 -58.06
CA GLU A 484 -2.09 -14.96 -57.71
C GLU A 484 -1.07 -15.45 -56.67
N LYS A 485 -1.53 -15.70 -55.43
CA LYS A 485 -2.28 -16.87 -54.92
C LYS A 485 -1.34 -18.02 -54.51
N THR A 486 -1.53 -18.46 -53.26
CA THR A 486 -1.47 -19.85 -52.75
C THR A 486 -0.24 -20.69 -53.16
N ASN A 487 0.50 -21.32 -52.26
CA ASN A 487 0.01 -22.36 -51.35
C ASN A 487 1.18 -22.89 -50.52
N ARG A 488 0.80 -23.60 -49.46
CA ARG A 488 1.56 -24.42 -48.50
C ARG A 488 2.83 -25.11 -49.01
N GLY A 489 3.79 -25.18 -48.11
CA GLY A 489 4.93 -26.11 -48.05
C GLY A 489 5.60 -25.97 -46.70
#